data_AF-A0A926VXU7-F1
#
_entry.id   AF-A0A926VXU7-F1
#
_cell.length_a   1.000
_cell.length_b   1.000
_cell.length_c   1.000
_cell.angle_alpha   90.00
_cell.angle_beta   90.00
_cell.angle_gamma   90.00
#
_symmetry.space_group_name_H-M   'P 1'
#
loop_
_entity.id
_entity.type
_entity.pdbx_description
1 polymer ?
#
loop_
_entity_poly.entity_id
_entity_poly.type
_entity_poly.pdbx_seq_one_letter_code
_entity_poly.pdbx_strand_id
1 'polypeptide(L)'
;MISIQPNFYPYSSIAKGVYILDQHLRKDIYDCCILDERDYVSTLMSYIRLFLRNSQLVKGLFSFQSQILNSNLEKTIGCDALILFRAKNAVKVCMFEAKYPRLYKENNYSWDYVTSSNKAHFHDQLIRQNKWSSEVGIWELFINDHVPGFPLKGFDKYGSTCIWHQDAYQYTKEKAESIYHHKPKYLVWNNKKLQECIEQLPYNPLNIEDVLISILIGKMGKAIPVIGNSLVTIKSSEEESINIPVGSKINRDDFMSLWETTGINNFLVVELESISFTLDRDF
;
A
#
# COMPACT_ATOMS: atom_id res chain seq x y z
N MET A 1 15.54 -13.24 -32.63
CA MET A 1 14.29 -13.92 -32.24
C MET A 1 14.21 -13.85 -30.72
N ILE A 2 13.47 -12.87 -30.19
CA ILE A 2 13.36 -12.64 -28.74
C ILE A 2 12.40 -13.71 -28.20
N SER A 3 12.94 -14.65 -27.43
CA SER A 3 12.14 -15.62 -26.67
C SER A 3 11.42 -14.87 -25.57
N ILE A 4 10.13 -14.59 -25.78
CA ILE A 4 9.24 -14.12 -24.72
C ILE A 4 8.97 -15.33 -23.83
N GLN A 5 9.50 -15.33 -22.60
CA GLN A 5 9.20 -16.39 -21.65
C GLN A 5 7.69 -16.39 -21.36
N PRO A 6 6.98 -17.54 -21.47
CA PRO A 6 5.52 -17.61 -21.34
C PRO A 6 4.95 -17.23 -19.95
N ASN A 7 5.80 -16.98 -18.95
CA ASN A 7 5.41 -16.86 -17.55
C ASN A 7 5.12 -15.44 -17.07
N PHE A 8 5.21 -14.40 -17.91
CA PHE A 8 4.94 -13.00 -17.50
C PHE A 8 3.45 -12.58 -17.51
N TYR A 9 2.58 -13.39 -18.12
CA TYR A 9 1.19 -13.02 -18.38
C TYR A 9 0.26 -12.84 -17.15
N PRO A 10 0.31 -13.68 -16.10
CA PRO A 10 -0.66 -13.57 -15.02
C PRO A 10 -0.42 -12.35 -14.11
N TYR A 11 0.84 -11.97 -13.87
CA TYR A 11 1.22 -10.82 -13.04
C TYR A 11 0.67 -9.51 -13.59
N SER A 12 0.94 -9.28 -14.88
CA SER A 12 0.53 -8.06 -15.57
C SER A 12 -0.99 -7.91 -15.61
N SER A 13 -1.72 -9.02 -15.78
CA SER A 13 -3.17 -8.97 -15.87
C SER A 13 -3.85 -8.58 -14.55
N ILE A 14 -3.35 -9.09 -13.42
CA ILE A 14 -3.85 -8.69 -12.09
C ILE A 14 -3.53 -7.23 -11.83
N ALA A 15 -2.27 -6.84 -11.97
CA ALA A 15 -1.81 -5.48 -11.69
C ALA A 15 -2.54 -4.45 -12.57
N LYS A 16 -2.65 -4.72 -13.87
CA LYS A 16 -3.40 -3.89 -14.83
C LYS A 16 -4.89 -3.80 -14.49
N GLY A 17 -5.50 -4.92 -14.09
CA GLY A 17 -6.90 -4.94 -13.67
C GLY A 17 -7.14 -4.04 -12.46
N VAL A 18 -6.25 -4.11 -11.46
CA VAL A 18 -6.30 -3.23 -10.29
C VAL A 18 -6.10 -1.76 -10.67
N TYR A 19 -5.17 -1.45 -11.58
CA TYR A 19 -4.98 -0.09 -12.06
C TYR A 19 -6.19 0.45 -12.82
N ILE A 20 -6.88 -0.36 -13.63
CA ILE A 20 -8.14 0.06 -14.27
C ILE A 20 -9.21 0.40 -13.21
N LEU A 21 -9.31 -0.39 -12.13
CA LEU A 21 -10.23 -0.08 -11.03
C LEU A 21 -9.86 1.25 -10.35
N ASP A 22 -8.58 1.46 -10.06
CA ASP A 22 -8.07 2.72 -9.50
C ASP A 22 -8.40 3.93 -10.40
N GLN A 23 -8.32 3.79 -11.73
CA GLN A 23 -8.77 4.83 -12.67
C GLN A 23 -10.29 5.11 -12.59
N HIS A 24 -11.11 4.08 -12.41
CA HIS A 24 -12.54 4.27 -12.21
C HIS A 24 -12.85 5.00 -10.90
N LEU A 25 -12.16 4.67 -9.82
CA LEU A 25 -12.37 5.34 -8.53
C LEU A 25 -11.87 6.79 -8.57
N ARG A 26 -10.82 7.08 -9.32
CA ARG A 26 -10.40 8.46 -9.61
C ARG A 26 -11.48 9.24 -10.35
N LYS A 27 -12.23 8.59 -11.26
CA LYS A 27 -13.40 9.19 -11.90
C LYS A 27 -14.52 9.42 -10.88
N ASP A 28 -14.77 8.46 -9.99
CA ASP A 28 -15.78 8.56 -8.95
C ASP A 28 -15.47 9.68 -7.94
N ILE A 29 -14.20 9.91 -7.60
CA ILE A 29 -13.79 11.10 -6.82
C ILE A 29 -14.10 12.39 -7.57
N TYR A 30 -13.75 12.46 -8.85
CA TYR A 30 -14.02 13.65 -9.67
C TYR A 30 -15.52 13.94 -9.77
N ASP A 31 -16.34 12.89 -9.86
CA ASP A 31 -17.80 12.97 -9.89
C ASP A 31 -18.46 13.15 -8.51
N CYS A 32 -17.67 13.24 -7.44
CA CYS A 32 -18.11 13.33 -6.05
C CYS A 32 -18.93 12.11 -5.56
N CYS A 33 -18.74 10.94 -6.18
CA CYS A 33 -19.30 9.67 -5.71
C CYS A 33 -18.49 9.05 -4.57
N ILE A 34 -17.19 9.37 -4.50
CA ILE A 34 -16.31 9.05 -3.37
C ILE A 34 -15.95 10.34 -2.65
N LEU A 35 -16.17 10.39 -1.34
CA LEU A 35 -16.10 11.65 -0.58
C LEU A 35 -14.73 11.94 0.01
N ASP A 36 -14.01 10.91 0.44
CA ASP A 36 -12.76 11.04 1.15
C ASP A 36 -11.81 9.85 0.93
N GLU A 37 -10.64 9.94 1.56
CA GLU A 37 -9.57 8.94 1.52
C GLU A 37 -10.02 7.57 2.02
N ARG A 38 -10.79 7.54 3.11
CA ARG A 38 -11.26 6.29 3.72
C ARG A 38 -12.24 5.58 2.79
N ASP A 39 -13.20 6.33 2.26
CA ASP A 39 -14.17 5.83 1.29
C ASP A 39 -13.46 5.29 0.02
N TYR A 40 -12.43 5.99 -0.45
CA TYR A 40 -11.60 5.53 -1.57
C TYR A 40 -10.93 4.18 -1.29
N VAL A 41 -10.22 4.06 -0.16
CA VAL A 41 -9.50 2.83 0.18
C VAL A 41 -10.46 1.65 0.36
N SER A 42 -11.56 1.84 1.11
CA SER A 42 -12.55 0.78 1.32
C SER A 42 -13.23 0.35 0.01
N THR A 43 -13.50 1.29 -0.90
CA THR A 43 -14.07 0.99 -2.22
C THR A 43 -13.06 0.29 -3.12
N LEU A 44 -11.81 0.76 -3.18
CA LEU A 44 -10.71 0.12 -3.92
C LEU A 44 -10.53 -1.33 -3.48
N MET A 45 -10.42 -1.56 -2.18
CA MET A 45 -10.24 -2.90 -1.62
C MET A 45 -11.44 -3.81 -1.93
N SER A 46 -12.66 -3.27 -1.90
CA SER A 46 -13.89 -3.98 -2.28
C SER A 46 -13.94 -4.34 -3.77
N TYR A 47 -13.50 -3.41 -4.64
CA TYR A 47 -13.49 -3.60 -6.09
C TYR A 47 -12.40 -4.60 -6.51
N ILE A 48 -11.20 -4.51 -5.93
CA ILE A 48 -10.12 -5.48 -6.14
C ILE A 48 -10.62 -6.88 -5.80
N ARG A 49 -11.29 -7.05 -4.65
CA ARG A 49 -11.89 -8.33 -4.28
C ARG A 49 -12.88 -8.82 -5.33
N LEU A 50 -13.84 -7.99 -5.74
CA LEU A 50 -14.87 -8.41 -6.69
C LEU A 50 -14.28 -8.76 -8.05
N PHE A 51 -13.31 -7.99 -8.53
CA PHE A 51 -12.57 -8.28 -9.75
C PHE A 51 -11.84 -9.61 -9.65
N LEU A 52 -11.05 -9.84 -8.60
CA LEU A 52 -10.28 -11.06 -8.42
C LEU A 52 -11.17 -12.29 -8.19
N ARG A 53 -12.30 -12.15 -7.49
CA ARG A 53 -13.28 -13.24 -7.28
C ARG A 53 -13.88 -13.74 -8.59
N ASN A 54 -14.06 -12.85 -9.57
CA ASN A 54 -14.63 -13.18 -10.87
C ASN A 54 -13.55 -13.44 -11.94
N SER A 55 -12.27 -13.39 -11.55
CA SER A 55 -11.15 -13.61 -12.47
C SER A 55 -10.80 -15.09 -12.57
N GLN A 56 -10.57 -15.58 -13.79
CA GLN A 56 -10.03 -16.93 -14.03
C GLN A 56 -8.55 -17.06 -13.62
N LEU A 57 -7.88 -15.95 -13.25
CA LEU A 57 -6.47 -15.95 -12.86
C LEU A 57 -6.25 -16.37 -11.39
N VAL A 58 -7.33 -16.57 -10.63
CA VAL A 58 -7.30 -16.81 -9.18
C VAL A 58 -8.00 -18.15 -8.88
N LYS A 59 -7.29 -19.13 -8.28
CA LYS A 59 -7.87 -20.44 -7.89
C LYS A 59 -9.05 -20.31 -6.94
N GLY A 60 -8.93 -19.30 -6.09
CA GLY A 60 -9.81 -19.02 -4.98
C GLY A 60 -9.40 -17.69 -4.37
N LEU A 61 -10.38 -16.81 -4.22
CA LEU A 61 -10.27 -15.67 -3.33
C LEU A 61 -10.76 -16.17 -1.97
N PHE A 62 -9.84 -16.35 -1.03
CA PHE A 62 -10.13 -17.13 0.16
C PHE A 62 -10.60 -16.31 1.35
N SER A 63 -10.21 -15.03 1.45
CA SER A 63 -10.75 -14.16 2.48
C SER A 63 -10.58 -12.68 2.15
N PHE A 64 -11.64 -11.93 2.38
CA PHE A 64 -11.61 -10.47 2.43
C PHE A 64 -12.44 -10.04 3.63
N GLN A 65 -11.84 -9.20 4.45
CA GLN A 65 -12.55 -8.53 5.52
C GLN A 65 -12.22 -7.04 5.44
N SER A 66 -13.26 -6.25 5.20
CA SER A 66 -13.23 -4.80 5.37
C SER A 66 -14.18 -4.49 6.50
N GLN A 67 -13.65 -3.93 7.58
CA GLN A 67 -14.44 -3.48 8.72
C GLN A 67 -14.11 -2.01 8.97
N ILE A 68 -15.12 -1.15 8.85
CA ILE A 68 -15.00 0.27 9.22
C ILE A 68 -15.17 0.34 10.74
N LEU A 69 -14.10 0.58 11.49
CA LEU A 69 -14.14 0.67 12.95
C LEU A 69 -13.44 1.93 13.49
N ASN A 70 -13.69 2.21 14.77
CA ASN A 70 -13.43 3.48 15.46
C ASN A 70 -11.98 3.97 15.32
N SER A 71 -11.79 5.27 15.07
CA SER A 71 -10.52 5.96 14.76
C SER A 71 -9.42 5.84 15.83
N ASN A 72 -9.70 5.23 16.97
CA ASN A 72 -8.79 5.14 18.11
C ASN A 72 -7.78 3.98 18.04
N LEU A 73 -7.89 3.09 17.05
CA LEU A 73 -7.14 1.82 16.97
C LEU A 73 -6.04 1.77 15.89
N GLU A 74 -6.01 2.71 14.94
CA GLU A 74 -4.96 2.79 13.91
C GLU A 74 -3.64 3.32 14.50
N LYS A 75 -2.94 2.50 15.29
CA LYS A 75 -1.77 2.95 16.06
C LYS A 75 -0.49 2.19 15.85
N THR A 76 -0.53 0.91 15.47
CA THR A 76 0.69 0.08 15.54
C THR A 76 1.48 0.11 14.24
N ILE A 77 0.83 -0.12 13.10
CA ILE A 77 1.52 -0.17 11.79
C ILE A 77 1.47 1.19 11.08
N GLY A 78 0.33 1.89 11.17
CA GLY A 78 0.11 3.16 10.48
C GLY A 78 -0.10 3.00 8.97
N CYS A 79 -0.83 1.96 8.55
CA CYS A 79 -1.25 1.77 7.16
C CYS A 79 -2.78 1.58 7.07
N ASP A 80 -3.38 2.11 6.01
CA ASP A 80 -4.81 1.97 5.73
C ASP A 80 -5.25 0.56 5.31
N ALA A 81 -4.36 -0.17 4.65
CA ALA A 81 -4.69 -1.45 4.04
C ALA A 81 -3.52 -2.43 3.96
N LEU A 82 -3.87 -3.71 4.00
CA LEU A 82 -2.94 -4.83 3.92
C LEU A 82 -3.44 -5.87 2.89
N ILE A 83 -2.55 -6.27 1.98
CA ILE A 83 -2.80 -7.27 0.93
C ILE A 83 -1.77 -8.40 1.05
N LEU A 84 -2.23 -9.65 1.05
CA LEU A 84 -1.40 -10.84 1.00
C LEU A 84 -1.51 -11.46 -0.39
N PHE A 85 -0.37 -11.66 -1.04
CA PHE A 85 -0.29 -12.50 -2.23
C PHE A 85 0.33 -13.83 -1.83
N ARG A 86 -0.47 -14.89 -1.81
CA ARG A 86 -0.04 -16.26 -1.55
C ARG A 86 0.19 -16.99 -2.88
N ALA A 87 1.33 -17.64 -3.02
CA ALA A 87 1.65 -18.48 -4.16
C ALA A 87 2.31 -19.76 -3.66
N LYS A 88 1.65 -20.91 -3.84
CA LYS A 88 2.09 -22.21 -3.32
C LYS A 88 2.32 -22.16 -1.79
N ASN A 89 3.57 -22.41 -1.36
CA ASN A 89 4.02 -22.44 0.03
C ASN A 89 4.73 -21.13 0.45
N ALA A 90 4.48 -20.02 -0.24
CA ALA A 90 5.05 -18.72 0.09
C ALA A 90 3.98 -17.62 0.02
N VAL A 91 4.20 -16.55 0.77
CA VAL A 91 3.37 -15.35 0.74
C VAL A 91 4.23 -14.10 0.70
N LYS A 92 3.76 -13.07 0.00
CA LYS A 92 4.24 -11.70 0.14
C LYS A 92 3.20 -10.90 0.89
N VAL A 93 3.64 -10.24 1.95
CA VAL A 93 2.82 -9.29 2.71
C VAL A 93 3.06 -7.90 2.12
N CYS A 94 1.98 -7.16 1.93
CA CYS A 94 1.99 -5.86 1.29
C CYS A 94 1.13 -4.90 2.12
N MET A 95 1.61 -3.68 2.32
CA MET A 95 0.89 -2.64 3.07
C MET A 95 0.90 -1.35 2.27
N PHE A 96 -0.16 -0.56 2.39
CA PHE A 96 -0.13 0.79 1.87
C PHE A 96 -0.92 1.75 2.73
N GLU A 97 -0.49 3.01 2.66
CA GLU A 97 -1.17 4.15 3.23
C GLU A 97 -1.62 5.06 2.10
N ALA A 98 -2.88 5.47 2.13
CA ALA A 98 -3.43 6.41 1.18
C ALA A 98 -3.32 7.84 1.73
N LYS A 99 -3.13 8.78 0.82
CA LYS A 99 -3.24 10.21 1.09
C LYS A 99 -4.06 10.90 0.05
N TYR A 100 -4.98 11.77 0.48
CA TYR A 100 -5.78 12.60 -0.42
C TYR A 100 -5.33 14.07 -0.46
N PRO A 101 -4.34 14.42 -1.31
CA PRO A 101 -3.75 15.76 -1.39
C PRO A 101 -4.64 16.87 -1.97
N ARG A 102 -5.79 16.56 -2.59
CA ARG A 102 -6.70 17.56 -3.21
C ARG A 102 -6.01 18.51 -4.19
N LEU A 103 -5.25 17.94 -5.12
CA LEU A 103 -4.38 18.66 -6.07
C LEU A 103 -5.14 19.62 -7.00
N TYR A 104 -6.40 19.32 -7.34
CA TYR A 104 -7.23 20.15 -8.22
C TYR A 104 -7.75 21.39 -7.50
N LYS A 105 -8.18 21.23 -6.25
CA LYS A 105 -8.88 22.31 -5.52
C LYS A 105 -7.91 23.32 -4.91
N GLU A 106 -6.73 22.88 -4.45
CA GLU A 106 -5.89 23.71 -3.58
C GLU A 106 -4.38 23.38 -3.72
N ASN A 107 -3.62 24.21 -4.44
CA ASN A 107 -2.18 24.02 -4.67
C ASN A 107 -1.30 23.99 -3.39
N ASN A 108 -1.80 24.47 -2.24
CA ASN A 108 -1.07 24.49 -0.97
C ASN A 108 -1.87 23.83 0.17
N TYR A 109 -2.82 22.94 -0.15
CA TYR A 109 -3.54 22.19 0.87
C TYR A 109 -2.57 21.38 1.71
N SER A 110 -2.65 21.57 3.03
CA SER A 110 -1.95 20.73 4.00
C SER A 110 -2.87 19.58 4.35
N TRP A 111 -2.68 18.46 3.68
CA TRP A 111 -3.38 17.21 3.97
C TRP A 111 -2.78 16.48 5.18
N ASP A 112 -1.53 16.81 5.53
CA ASP A 112 -0.90 16.40 6.77
C ASP A 112 -1.08 17.48 7.86
N TYR A 113 -0.99 17.06 9.11
CA TYR A 113 -1.21 17.92 10.27
C TYR A 113 -0.32 17.53 11.46
N VAL A 114 -0.13 18.47 12.38
CA VAL A 114 0.60 18.22 13.63
C VAL A 114 -0.35 17.62 14.66
N THR A 115 0.01 16.46 15.19
CA THR A 115 -0.72 15.78 16.26
C THR A 115 -0.47 16.43 17.63
N SER A 116 -1.22 16.02 18.66
CA SER A 116 -1.05 16.53 20.02
C SER A 116 0.34 16.25 20.62
N SER A 117 1.07 15.26 20.10
CA SER A 117 2.47 14.97 20.48
C SER A 117 3.49 15.87 19.77
N ASN A 118 3.01 16.91 19.07
CA ASN A 118 3.81 17.84 18.27
C ASN A 118 4.61 17.15 17.16
N LYS A 119 4.07 16.06 16.59
CA LYS A 119 4.61 15.33 15.44
C LYS A 119 3.72 15.49 14.22
N ALA A 120 4.31 15.63 13.02
CA ALA A 120 3.56 15.53 11.78
C ALA A 120 2.96 14.11 11.65
N HIS A 121 1.67 14.02 11.34
CA HIS A 121 0.92 12.77 11.37
C HIS A 121 1.46 11.76 10.35
N PHE A 122 1.65 12.20 9.10
CA PHE A 122 2.17 11.33 8.06
C PHE A 122 3.60 10.88 8.34
N HIS A 123 4.44 11.76 8.91
CA HIS A 123 5.78 11.35 9.33
C HIS A 123 5.76 10.27 10.43
N ASP A 124 4.83 10.38 11.38
CA ASP A 124 4.66 9.39 12.45
C ASP A 124 4.17 8.04 11.89
N GLN A 125 3.31 8.06 10.87
CA GLN A 125 2.93 6.86 10.09
C GLN A 125 4.15 6.24 9.40
N LEU A 126 4.95 7.07 8.69
CA LEU A 126 6.15 6.60 8.00
C LEU A 126 7.14 5.95 8.98
N ILE A 127 7.34 6.51 10.17
CA ILE A 127 8.21 5.91 11.20
C ILE A 127 7.70 4.52 11.63
N ARG A 128 6.40 4.36 11.87
CA ARG A 128 5.83 3.08 12.30
C ARG A 128 5.93 2.01 11.24
N GLN A 129 5.64 2.36 9.99
CA GLN A 129 5.73 1.46 8.84
C GLN A 129 7.18 1.02 8.58
N ASN A 130 8.15 1.93 8.73
CA ASN A 130 9.56 1.64 8.44
C ASN A 130 10.11 0.46 9.25
N LYS A 131 9.57 0.22 10.46
CA LYS A 131 9.92 -0.94 11.29
C LYS A 131 9.69 -2.29 10.59
N TRP A 132 8.78 -2.34 9.60
CA TRP A 132 8.38 -3.56 8.90
C TRP A 132 8.94 -3.65 7.47
N SER A 133 9.67 -2.62 7.03
CA SER A 133 10.09 -2.42 5.64
C SER A 133 11.07 -3.47 5.10
N SER A 134 11.72 -4.24 5.97
CA SER A 134 12.60 -5.36 5.60
C SER A 134 11.84 -6.64 5.24
N GLU A 135 10.62 -6.82 5.75
CA GLU A 135 9.80 -8.01 5.54
C GLU A 135 8.66 -7.75 4.52
N VAL A 136 8.15 -6.52 4.48
CA VAL A 136 6.89 -6.17 3.80
C VAL A 136 7.15 -5.25 2.60
N GLY A 137 6.39 -5.42 1.52
CA GLY A 137 6.33 -4.43 0.44
C GLY A 137 5.40 -3.28 0.84
N ILE A 138 5.95 -2.09 1.07
CA ILE A 138 5.19 -0.93 1.57
C ILE A 138 5.25 0.22 0.55
N TRP A 139 4.12 0.82 0.21
CA TRP A 139 4.06 2.03 -0.62
C TRP A 139 3.05 3.04 -0.10
N GLU A 140 3.24 4.29 -0.50
CA GLU A 140 2.35 5.40 -0.23
C GLU A 140 1.52 5.68 -1.49
N LEU A 141 0.20 5.76 -1.36
CA LEU A 141 -0.75 5.96 -2.46
C LEU A 141 -1.35 7.37 -2.40
N PHE A 142 -1.02 8.22 -3.36
CA PHE A 142 -1.50 9.60 -3.44
C PHE A 142 -2.64 9.71 -4.45
N ILE A 143 -3.83 10.00 -3.92
CA ILE A 143 -5.07 10.11 -4.66
C ILE A 143 -5.14 11.49 -5.32
N ASN A 144 -4.97 11.53 -6.64
CA ASN A 144 -5.23 12.74 -7.41
C ASN A 144 -6.76 12.95 -7.49
N ASP A 145 -7.25 14.18 -7.65
CA ASP A 145 -8.67 14.56 -7.82
C ASP A 145 -8.97 15.26 -9.15
N HIS A 146 -7.98 15.43 -10.03
CA HIS A 146 -8.25 15.85 -11.40
C HIS A 146 -9.03 14.78 -12.16
N VAL A 147 -9.72 15.13 -13.24
CA VAL A 147 -10.30 14.11 -14.12
C VAL A 147 -9.22 13.13 -14.63
N PRO A 148 -9.45 11.81 -14.66
CA PRO A 148 -8.52 10.86 -15.28
C PRO A 148 -8.18 11.28 -16.71
N GLY A 149 -6.89 11.25 -17.05
CA GLY A 149 -6.38 11.76 -18.32
C GLY A 149 -5.84 13.19 -18.26
N PHE A 150 -6.04 13.92 -17.16
CA PHE A 150 -5.43 15.24 -16.98
C PHE A 150 -3.93 15.12 -16.67
N PRO A 151 -3.03 15.70 -17.49
CA PRO A 151 -1.60 15.61 -17.23
C PRO A 151 -1.20 16.54 -16.08
N LEU A 152 -0.57 15.97 -15.05
CA LEU A 152 0.05 16.72 -13.96
C LEU A 152 1.50 16.24 -13.81
N LYS A 153 2.46 17.17 -13.84
CA LYS A 153 3.88 16.82 -13.80
C LYS A 153 4.21 16.08 -12.51
N GLY A 154 4.79 14.89 -12.62
CA GLY A 154 5.14 14.09 -11.45
C GLY A 154 3.99 13.26 -10.88
N PHE A 155 2.82 13.23 -11.51
CA PHE A 155 1.72 12.38 -11.06
C PHE A 155 1.27 11.46 -12.18
N ASP A 156 0.77 10.28 -11.80
CA ASP A 156 0.09 9.40 -12.73
C ASP A 156 -1.14 10.10 -13.32
N LYS A 157 -1.26 10.00 -14.64
CA LYS A 157 -2.27 10.71 -15.41
C LYS A 157 -3.67 10.13 -15.24
N TYR A 158 -3.79 8.84 -14.95
CA TYR A 158 -5.08 8.14 -14.99
C TYR A 158 -5.50 7.62 -13.62
N GLY A 159 -4.59 7.03 -12.86
CA GLY A 159 -4.82 6.48 -11.54
C GLY A 159 -4.30 7.37 -10.41
N SER A 160 -4.02 6.72 -9.29
CA SER A 160 -3.28 7.25 -8.15
C SER A 160 -1.78 7.17 -8.41
N THR A 161 -1.03 8.09 -7.80
CA THR A 161 0.43 8.08 -7.84
C THR A 161 0.97 7.31 -6.65
N CYS A 162 1.91 6.40 -6.88
CA CYS A 162 2.54 5.61 -5.84
C CYS A 162 4.00 6.01 -5.66
N ILE A 163 4.45 5.99 -4.40
CA ILE A 163 5.87 6.16 -4.03
C ILE A 163 6.22 5.00 -3.11
N TRP A 164 7.39 4.38 -3.27
CA TRP A 164 7.82 3.39 -2.30
C TRP A 164 8.03 4.03 -0.93
N HIS A 165 7.65 3.31 0.12
CA HIS A 165 7.75 3.79 1.49
C HIS A 165 9.15 4.32 1.84
N GLN A 166 10.20 3.59 1.43
CA GLN A 166 11.59 3.96 1.71
C GLN A 166 11.94 5.33 1.13
N ASP A 167 11.42 5.69 -0.03
CA ASP A 167 11.70 6.98 -0.67
C ASP A 167 10.98 8.13 0.05
N ALA A 168 9.72 7.94 0.44
CA ALA A 168 8.97 8.93 1.23
C ALA A 168 9.56 9.12 2.64
N TYR A 169 9.98 8.02 3.27
CA TYR A 169 10.66 8.02 4.56
C TYR A 169 12.00 8.76 4.50
N GLN A 170 12.83 8.42 3.50
CA GLN A 170 14.14 9.05 3.30
C GLN A 170 14.01 10.55 3.00
N TYR A 171 13.07 10.94 2.13
CA TYR A 171 12.78 12.36 1.88
C TYR A 171 12.46 13.10 3.18
N THR A 172 11.60 12.52 4.03
CA THR A 172 11.25 13.16 5.30
C THR A 172 12.44 13.27 6.24
N LYS A 173 13.27 12.22 6.31
CA LYS A 173 14.47 12.20 7.15
C LYS A 173 15.46 13.31 6.76
N GLU A 174 15.79 13.42 5.48
CA GLU A 174 16.72 14.44 4.97
C GLU A 174 16.20 15.87 5.20
N LYS A 175 14.90 16.10 4.94
CA LYS A 175 14.31 17.43 5.13
C LYS A 175 14.15 17.78 6.60
N ALA A 176 13.82 16.82 7.46
CA ALA A 176 13.80 17.03 8.90
C ALA A 176 15.19 17.45 9.39
N GLU A 177 16.25 16.72 9.03
CA GLU A 177 17.63 17.04 9.44
C GLU A 177 18.09 18.43 8.97
N SER A 178 17.68 18.87 7.77
CA SER A 178 18.07 20.18 7.21
C SER A 178 17.46 21.41 7.90
N ILE A 179 16.40 21.25 8.69
CA ILE A 179 15.65 22.37 9.32
C ILE A 179 16.17 22.67 10.74
N TYR A 180 17.01 21.82 11.34
CA TYR A 180 17.26 21.86 12.78
C TYR A 180 18.70 22.18 13.18
N HIS A 181 18.97 23.47 13.40
CA HIS A 181 19.98 23.84 14.38
C HIS A 181 19.42 23.99 15.80
N HIS A 182 18.13 24.29 16.03
CA HIS A 182 17.66 24.66 17.38
C HIS A 182 16.30 24.12 17.91
N LYS A 183 15.56 23.24 17.22
CA LYS A 183 14.44 22.40 17.78
C LYS A 183 13.77 21.58 16.66
N PRO A 184 13.47 20.27 16.86
CA PRO A 184 12.82 19.45 15.83
C PRO A 184 11.35 19.86 15.64
N LYS A 185 11.05 20.59 14.56
CA LYS A 185 9.72 20.80 13.99
C LYS A 185 9.47 19.85 12.83
N TYR A 186 8.91 18.67 13.10
CA TYR A 186 8.63 17.62 12.11
C TYR A 186 8.03 18.19 10.81
N LEU A 187 8.46 17.63 9.68
CA LEU A 187 8.02 18.06 8.36
C LEU A 187 6.53 17.74 8.18
N VAL A 188 5.70 18.79 8.16
CA VAL A 188 4.28 18.67 7.77
C VAL A 188 4.21 18.65 6.25
N TRP A 189 3.62 17.60 5.71
CA TRP A 189 3.46 17.44 4.28
C TRP A 189 2.31 18.29 3.71
N ASN A 190 2.56 18.83 2.52
CA ASN A 190 1.59 19.52 1.70
C ASN A 190 1.89 19.22 0.23
N ASN A 191 1.08 19.75 -0.68
CA ASN A 191 1.22 19.49 -2.12
C ASN A 191 2.58 19.90 -2.69
N LYS A 192 3.18 20.98 -2.18
CA LYS A 192 4.54 21.38 -2.58
C LYS A 192 5.59 20.34 -2.14
N LYS A 193 5.51 19.84 -0.91
CA LYS A 193 6.46 18.83 -0.41
C LYS A 193 6.31 17.48 -1.10
N LEU A 194 5.07 17.10 -1.41
CA LEU A 194 4.80 15.94 -2.24
C LEU A 194 5.43 16.09 -3.63
N GLN A 195 5.22 17.22 -4.31
CA GLN A 195 5.85 17.50 -5.60
C GLN A 195 7.38 17.44 -5.51
N GLU A 196 7.97 18.09 -4.51
CA GLU A 196 9.42 18.09 -4.28
C GLU A 196 9.95 16.66 -4.09
N CYS A 197 9.24 15.81 -3.33
CA CYS A 197 9.59 14.41 -3.12
C CYS A 197 9.58 13.66 -4.46
N ILE A 198 8.48 13.77 -5.23
CA ILE A 198 8.34 13.06 -6.50
C ILE A 198 9.39 13.50 -7.53
N GLU A 199 9.69 14.79 -7.62
CA GLU A 199 10.69 15.32 -8.56
C GLU A 199 12.13 14.88 -8.24
N GLN A 200 12.39 14.40 -7.02
CA GLN A 200 13.68 13.87 -6.59
C GLN A 200 13.81 12.36 -6.79
N LEU A 201 12.72 11.67 -7.13
CA LEU A 201 12.76 10.22 -7.33
C LEU A 201 13.64 9.86 -8.53
N PRO A 202 14.43 8.76 -8.45
CA PRO A 202 15.28 8.31 -9.55
C PRO A 202 14.50 7.60 -10.67
N TYR A 203 13.18 7.59 -10.57
CA TYR A 203 12.26 6.90 -11.47
C TYR A 203 11.05 7.78 -11.78
N ASN A 204 10.36 7.48 -12.88
CA ASN A 204 9.08 8.12 -13.18
C ASN A 204 8.02 7.73 -12.14
N PRO A 205 7.09 8.64 -11.78
CA PRO A 205 6.05 8.37 -10.80
C PRO A 205 5.38 7.01 -11.07
N LEU A 206 5.35 6.17 -10.05
CA LEU A 206 4.75 4.85 -10.16
C LEU A 206 3.24 4.99 -10.07
N ASN A 207 2.52 4.01 -10.61
CA ASN A 207 1.13 3.78 -10.27
C ASN A 207 0.97 2.40 -9.59
N ILE A 208 -0.27 2.04 -9.26
CA ILE A 208 -0.56 0.77 -8.60
C ILE A 208 -0.22 -0.45 -9.48
N GLU A 209 -0.26 -0.34 -10.81
CA GLU A 209 0.18 -1.42 -11.70
C GLU A 209 1.69 -1.67 -11.53
N ASP A 210 2.51 -0.62 -11.56
CA ASP A 210 3.96 -0.72 -11.42
C ASP A 210 4.37 -1.32 -10.06
N VAL A 211 3.71 -0.88 -8.99
CA VAL A 211 3.92 -1.38 -7.62
C VAL A 211 3.58 -2.86 -7.53
N LEU A 212 2.37 -3.25 -7.99
CA LEU A 212 1.93 -4.63 -7.92
C LEU A 212 2.79 -5.55 -8.78
N ILE A 213 3.19 -5.12 -9.99
CA ILE A 213 4.14 -5.87 -10.82
C ILE A 213 5.44 -6.09 -10.05
N SER A 214 6.01 -5.04 -9.46
CA SER A 214 7.30 -5.11 -8.73
C SER A 214 7.23 -6.08 -7.55
N ILE A 215 6.13 -6.08 -6.80
CA ILE A 215 5.88 -7.04 -5.72
C ILE A 215 5.78 -8.46 -6.28
N LEU A 216 4.90 -8.66 -7.26
CA LEU A 216 4.55 -9.98 -7.76
C LEU A 216 5.70 -10.68 -8.48
N ILE A 217 6.60 -9.94 -9.13
CA ILE A 217 7.81 -10.50 -9.76
C ILE A 217 8.99 -10.65 -8.79
N GLY A 218 8.82 -10.30 -7.51
CA GLY A 218 9.83 -10.54 -6.49
C GLY A 218 10.80 -9.38 -6.21
N LYS A 219 10.62 -8.20 -6.81
CA LYS A 219 11.53 -7.05 -6.57
C LYS A 219 11.31 -6.37 -5.23
N MET A 220 10.09 -6.38 -4.72
CA MET A 220 9.72 -5.72 -3.47
C MET A 220 9.01 -6.68 -2.52
N GLY A 221 9.25 -6.49 -1.21
CA GLY A 221 8.75 -7.33 -0.11
C GLY A 221 9.40 -8.71 -0.08
N LYS A 222 9.58 -9.27 1.12
CA LYS A 222 10.18 -10.59 1.29
C LYS A 222 9.16 -11.70 1.02
N ALA A 223 9.61 -12.79 0.41
CA ALA A 223 8.80 -14.00 0.29
C ALA A 223 8.90 -14.80 1.59
N ILE A 224 7.78 -14.95 2.30
CA ILE A 224 7.71 -15.61 3.60
C ILE A 224 7.17 -17.03 3.40
N PRO A 225 7.86 -18.08 3.88
CA PRO A 225 7.37 -19.44 3.77
C PRO A 225 6.10 -19.63 4.60
N VAL A 226 5.12 -20.29 4.01
CA VAL A 226 3.88 -20.71 4.68
C VAL A 226 4.08 -22.14 5.16
N ILE A 227 4.34 -22.29 6.46
CA ILE A 227 4.52 -23.60 7.12
C ILE A 227 3.21 -23.96 7.82
N GLY A 228 2.58 -25.05 7.40
CA GLY A 228 1.25 -25.43 7.91
C GLY A 228 0.13 -24.54 7.35
N ASN A 229 -0.96 -24.37 8.12
CA ASN A 229 -2.26 -24.05 7.52
C ASN A 229 -2.96 -22.76 7.98
N SER A 230 -2.36 -21.84 8.72
CA SER A 230 -3.14 -20.67 9.18
C SER A 230 -2.44 -19.33 9.27
N LEU A 231 -1.18 -19.25 9.69
CA LEU A 231 -0.54 -17.98 10.04
C LEU A 231 0.84 -17.82 9.39
N VAL A 232 1.20 -16.57 9.09
CA VAL A 232 2.59 -16.16 8.85
C VAL A 232 2.99 -15.08 9.83
N THR A 233 4.25 -15.08 10.23
CA THR A 233 4.77 -14.10 11.17
C THR A 233 5.67 -13.12 10.42
N ILE A 234 5.37 -11.83 10.51
CA ILE A 234 6.31 -10.77 10.14
C ILE A 234 7.02 -10.29 11.40
N LYS A 235 8.28 -9.89 11.26
CA LYS A 235 9.09 -9.33 12.34
C LYS A 235 9.46 -7.90 12.03
N SER A 236 9.42 -7.04 13.04
CA SER A 236 9.91 -5.68 12.93
C SER A 236 11.43 -5.62 13.15
N SER A 237 12.05 -4.50 12.79
CA SER A 237 13.44 -4.19 13.13
C SER A 237 13.69 -4.06 14.64
N GLU A 238 12.64 -4.04 15.46
CA GLU A 238 12.68 -3.94 16.93
C GLU A 238 12.28 -5.26 17.61
N GLU A 239 12.30 -6.38 16.88
CA GLU A 239 11.93 -7.73 17.36
C GLU A 239 10.45 -7.88 17.76
N GLU A 240 9.58 -6.91 17.43
CA GLU A 240 8.13 -7.07 17.52
C GLU A 240 7.67 -8.06 16.44
N SER A 241 6.61 -8.82 16.70
CA SER A 241 6.10 -9.79 15.73
C SER A 241 4.59 -9.70 15.60
N ILE A 242 4.11 -9.90 14.37
CA ILE A 242 2.68 -9.91 14.06
C ILE A 242 2.37 -11.20 13.33
N ASN A 243 1.38 -11.93 13.83
CA ASN A 243 0.84 -13.11 13.18
C ASN A 243 -0.31 -12.71 12.27
N ILE A 244 -0.19 -13.03 10.99
CA ILE A 244 -1.14 -12.67 9.94
C ILE A 244 -1.80 -13.95 9.42
N PRO A 245 -3.13 -14.04 9.43
CA PRO A 245 -3.82 -15.20 8.87
C PRO A 245 -3.69 -15.26 7.34
N VAL A 246 -3.21 -16.40 6.84
CA VAL A 246 -3.01 -16.71 5.41
C VAL A 246 -3.85 -17.91 4.94
N GLY A 247 -4.64 -18.48 5.85
CA GLY A 247 -5.46 -19.66 5.60
C GLY A 247 -6.57 -19.42 4.58
N SER A 248 -7.00 -20.50 3.90
CA SER A 248 -8.11 -20.45 2.95
C SER A 248 -9.47 -20.16 3.61
N LYS A 249 -9.54 -20.36 4.93
CA LYS A 249 -10.64 -19.98 5.81
C LYS A 249 -10.04 -19.25 7.00
N ILE A 250 -10.09 -17.93 6.96
CA ILE A 250 -9.65 -17.11 8.09
C ILE A 250 -10.75 -17.14 9.14
N ASN A 251 -10.44 -17.68 10.32
CA ASN A 251 -11.37 -17.59 11.44
C ASN A 251 -11.55 -16.12 11.81
N ARG A 252 -12.78 -15.76 12.21
CA ARG A 252 -13.08 -14.43 12.73
C ARG A 252 -12.13 -14.06 13.87
N ASP A 253 -11.80 -15.01 14.75
CA ASP A 253 -10.91 -14.76 15.89
C ASP A 253 -9.49 -14.39 15.46
N ASP A 254 -8.94 -15.04 14.43
CA ASP A 254 -7.61 -14.71 13.90
C ASP A 254 -7.59 -13.30 13.30
N PHE A 255 -8.68 -12.92 12.60
CA PHE A 255 -8.83 -11.57 12.08
C PHE A 255 -8.98 -10.54 13.20
N MET A 256 -9.80 -10.82 14.21
CA MET A 256 -9.97 -9.93 15.37
C MET A 256 -8.64 -9.74 16.10
N SER A 257 -7.83 -10.79 16.26
CA SER A 257 -6.50 -10.70 16.86
C SER A 257 -5.52 -9.86 16.03
N LEU A 258 -5.49 -10.05 14.69
CA LEU A 258 -4.73 -9.19 13.79
C LEU A 258 -5.18 -7.73 13.93
N TRP A 259 -6.49 -7.49 13.94
CA TRP A 259 -7.07 -6.16 14.04
C TRP A 259 -6.74 -5.49 15.38
N GLU A 260 -6.91 -6.17 16.51
CA GLU A 260 -6.57 -5.66 17.85
C GLU A 260 -5.08 -5.30 17.95
N THR A 261 -4.23 -6.07 17.28
CA THR A 261 -2.77 -5.86 17.29
C THR A 261 -2.35 -4.70 16.41
N THR A 262 -2.96 -4.57 15.23
CA THR A 262 -2.44 -3.71 14.14
C THR A 262 -3.25 -2.45 13.90
N GLY A 263 -4.55 -2.49 14.18
CA GLY A 263 -5.52 -1.47 13.81
C GLY A 263 -5.95 -1.50 12.34
N ILE A 264 -5.51 -2.48 11.55
CA ILE A 264 -5.80 -2.52 10.10
C ILE A 264 -7.26 -2.86 9.85
N ASN A 265 -7.94 -1.99 9.10
CA ASN A 265 -9.36 -2.10 8.78
C ASN A 265 -9.64 -2.76 7.42
N ASN A 266 -8.70 -2.69 6.48
CA ASN A 266 -8.85 -3.26 5.14
C ASN A 266 -7.82 -4.37 4.93
N PHE A 267 -8.29 -5.60 4.80
CA PHE A 267 -7.44 -6.78 4.71
C PHE A 267 -7.90 -7.72 3.60
N LEU A 268 -6.98 -8.11 2.72
CA LEU A 268 -7.25 -8.98 1.58
C LEU A 268 -6.19 -10.08 1.45
N VAL A 269 -6.63 -11.34 1.27
CA VAL A 269 -5.75 -12.46 0.90
C VAL A 269 -6.10 -12.96 -0.50
N VAL A 270 -5.09 -12.96 -1.37
CA VAL A 270 -5.16 -13.40 -2.76
C VAL A 270 -4.28 -14.62 -2.96
N GLU A 271 -4.84 -15.74 -3.43
CA GLU A 271 -4.07 -16.93 -3.77
C GLU A 271 -3.89 -17.06 -5.30
N LEU A 272 -2.64 -17.23 -5.70
CA LEU A 272 -2.19 -17.20 -7.09
C LEU A 272 -1.74 -18.60 -7.51
N GLU A 273 -2.25 -19.11 -8.65
CA GLU A 273 -1.92 -20.46 -9.14
C GLU A 273 -0.68 -20.53 -10.00
N SER A 274 -0.58 -19.59 -10.93
CA SER A 274 0.41 -19.62 -12.01
C SER A 274 1.71 -18.91 -11.64
N ILE A 275 1.90 -18.70 -10.34
CA ILE A 275 2.95 -17.86 -9.78
C ILE A 275 3.70 -18.69 -8.74
N SER A 276 5.00 -18.43 -8.61
CA SER A 276 5.80 -18.91 -7.49
C SER A 276 6.74 -17.81 -7.06
N PHE A 277 6.78 -17.54 -5.75
CA PHE A 277 7.81 -16.69 -5.20
C PHE A 277 9.08 -17.49 -4.98
N THR A 278 10.20 -16.92 -5.41
CA THR A 278 11.52 -17.42 -5.00
C THR A 278 11.67 -17.08 -3.53
N LEU A 279 11.82 -18.10 -2.69
CA LEU A 279 12.24 -17.89 -1.31
C LEU A 279 13.70 -17.46 -1.34
N ASP A 280 14.03 -16.40 -0.61
CA ASP A 280 15.41 -16.00 -0.43
C ASP A 280 16.14 -17.18 0.22
N ARG A 281 17.09 -17.75 -0.53
CA ARG A 281 17.98 -18.80 -0.04
C ARG A 281 18.99 -18.10 0.85
N ASP A 282 18.67 -18.04 2.14
CA ASP A 282 19.56 -17.66 3.22
C ASP A 282 19.95 -16.16 3.25
N PHE A 283 19.44 -15.48 4.28
CA PHE A 283 20.29 -14.70 5.18
C PHE A 283 20.44 -15.51 6.47
#